data_AF-A0A7C0WYB2-F1
#
_entry.id   AF-A0A7C0WYB2-F1
#
_cell.length_a   1.000
_cell.length_b   1.000
_cell.length_c   1.000
_cell.angle_alpha   90.00
_cell.angle_beta   90.00
_cell.angle_gamma   90.00
#
_symmetry.space_group_name_H-M   'P 1'
#
loop_
_entity.id
_entity.type
_entity.pdbx_description
1 polymer ?
#
loop_
_entity_poly.entity_id
_entity_poly.type
_entity_poly.pdbx_seq_one_letter_code
_entity_poly.pdbx_strand_id
1 'polypeptide(L)' 'MYKCIKCGRILDKDSLDFSQSVKCPFCGARVLVKVRPPLPKKVEAR' A
#
# COMPACT_ATOMS: atom_id res chain seq x y z
N MET A 1 -3.03 1.85 -4.73
CA MET A 1 -1.60 1.59 -4.50
C MET A 1 -1.24 1.50 -3.02
N TYR A 2 -1.06 0.26 -2.57
CA TYR A 2 -0.44 -0.09 -1.31
C TYR A 2 0.97 -0.62 -1.58
N LYS A 3 1.92 -0.35 -0.69
CA LYS A 3 3.27 -0.90 -0.73
C LYS A 3 3.40 -1.95 0.36
N CYS A 4 3.90 -3.14 0.02
CA CYS A 4 4.29 -4.09 1.03
C CYS A 4 5.61 -3.67 1.68
N ILE A 5 5.69 -3.72 3.02
CA ILE A 5 6.93 -3.36 3.76
C ILE A 5 8.05 -4.35 3.46
N LYS A 6 7.72 -5.64 3.35
CA LYS A 6 8.73 -6.71 3.27
C LYS A 6 9.34 -6.85 1.87
N CYS A 7 8.54 -6.76 0.80
CA CYS A 7 9.02 -6.90 -0.57
C CYS A 7 9.08 -5.58 -1.35
N GLY A 8 8.58 -4.48 -0.79
CA GLY A 8 8.62 -3.16 -1.42
C GLY A 8 7.73 -2.99 -2.66
N ARG A 9 7.01 -4.03 -3.09
CA ARG A 9 6.15 -3.99 -4.28
C ARG A 9 4.89 -3.17 -4.03
N ILE A 10 4.46 -2.47 -5.09
CA ILE A 10 3.21 -1.71 -5.12
C ILE A 10 2.11 -2.66 -5.61
N LEU A 11 1.04 -2.77 -4.84
CA LEU A 11 -0.15 -3.56 -5.10
C LEU A 11 -1.35 -2.63 -5.24
N ASP A 12 -2.27 -2.97 -6.12
CA ASP A 12 -3.52 -2.23 -6.27
C ASP A 12 -4.63 -2.80 -5.40
N LYS A 13 -5.60 -1.94 -5.06
CA LYS A 13 -6.73 -2.30 -4.18
C LYS A 13 -7.51 -3.49 -4.72
N ASP A 14 -7.63 -3.59 -6.04
CA ASP A 14 -8.41 -4.62 -6.71
C ASP A 14 -7.70 -5.98 -6.73
N SER A 15 -6.38 -6.00 -6.49
CA SER A 15 -5.57 -7.23 -6.41
C SER A 15 -5.45 -7.80 -4.99
N LEU A 16 -6.07 -7.15 -4.00
CA LEU A 16 -6.15 -7.63 -2.64
C LEU A 16 -7.53 -8.25 -2.46
N ASP A 17 -7.58 -9.58 -2.46
CA ASP A 17 -8.81 -10.32 -2.17
C ASP A 17 -9.26 -10.00 -0.73
N PHE A 18 -10.14 -9.00 -0.61
CA PHE A 18 -10.72 -8.56 0.67
C PHE A 18 -11.46 -9.68 1.40
N SER A 19 -11.76 -10.78 0.72
CA SER A 19 -12.51 -11.93 1.21
C SER A 19 -11.73 -12.86 2.14
N GLN A 20 -10.38 -12.91 2.12
CA GLN A 20 -9.70 -14.00 2.84
C GLN A 20 -8.44 -13.66 3.65
N SER A 21 -7.78 -12.53 3.42
CA SER A 21 -6.83 -11.88 4.36
C SER A 21 -6.01 -10.84 3.60
N VAL A 22 -5.72 -9.70 4.24
CA VAL A 22 -4.78 -8.70 3.70
C VAL A 22 -3.38 -9.31 3.72
N LYS A 23 -3.04 -10.11 2.72
CA LYS A 23 -1.74 -10.76 2.52
C LYS A 23 -1.15 -10.29 1.20
N CYS A 24 0.14 -9.98 1.22
CA CYS A 24 0.89 -9.77 -0.01
C CYS A 24 1.02 -11.11 -0.76
N PRO A 25 0.58 -11.22 -2.03
CA PRO A 25 0.63 -12.48 -2.79
C PRO A 25 2.05 -12.96 -3.07
N PHE A 26 3.05 -12.06 -2.96
CA PHE A 26 4.45 -12.37 -3.28
C PHE A 26 5.28 -12.84 -2.08
N CYS A 27 4.94 -12.44 -0.86
CA CYS A 27 5.78 -12.71 0.31
C CYS A 27 5.01 -13.13 1.56
N GLY A 28 3.68 -13.21 1.48
CA GLY A 28 2.80 -13.59 2.60
C GLY A 28 2.74 -12.57 3.75
N ALA A 29 3.41 -11.42 3.62
CA ALA A 29 3.38 -10.37 4.64
C ALA A 29 1.97 -9.77 4.76
N ARG A 30 1.55 -9.47 5.99
CA ARG A 30 0.19 -8.96 6.29
C ARG A 30 0.12 -7.44 6.43
N VAL A 31 1.26 -6.76 6.30
CA VAL A 31 1.37 -5.32 6.53
C VAL A 31 1.61 -4.61 5.20
N LEU A 32 0.66 -3.76 4.84
CA LEU A 32 0.64 -2.95 3.63
C LEU A 32 0.49 -1.46 4.00
N VAL A 33 1.26 -0.59 3.37
CA VAL A 33 1.28 0.85 3.64
C VAL A 33 0.70 1.58 2.43
N LYS A 34 -0.14 2.59 2.61
CA LYS A 34 -0.62 3.40 1.47
C LYS A 34 0.55 4.17 0.86
N VAL A 35 0.69 4.10 -0.47
CA VAL A 35 1.68 4.91 -1.18
C VAL A 35 1.26 6.38 -1.13
N ARG A 36 2.25 7.28 -1.03
CA ARG A 36 2.01 8.72 -1.10
C ARG A 36 1.26 9.05 -2.39
N PRO A 37 0.10 9.74 -2.32
CA PRO A 37 -0.60 10.15 -3.53
C PRO A 37 0.30 11.10 -4.35
N PRO A 38 0.14 11.14 -5.68
CA PRO A 38 0.91 12.04 -6.53
C PRO A 38 0.58 13.51 -6.26
N LEU A 39 -0.60 13.80 -5.68
CA LEU A 39 -1.00 15.14 -5.30
C LEU A 39 -0.24 15.59 -4.02
N PRO A 40 0.58 16.66 -4.09
CA PRO A 40 1.28 17.17 -2.93
C PRO A 40 0.30 17.82 -1.94
N LYS A 41 0.57 17.63 -0.65
CA LYS A 41 -0.15 18.35 0.41
C LYS A 41 0.35 19.80 0.46
N LYS A 42 -0.57 20.77 0.41
CA LYS A 42 -0.26 22.18 0.69
C LYS A 42 0.01 22.34 2.18
N VAL A 43 1.10 23.03 2.52
CA VAL A 43 1.51 23.32 3.90
C VAL A 43 1.81 24.82 3.96
N GLU A 44 1.17 25.53 4.88
CA GLU A 44 1.44 26.96 5.11
C GLU A 44 2.81 27.09 5.79
N ALA A 45 3.63 28.03 5.29
CA ALA A 45 4.86 28.42 5.98
C ALA A 45 4.50 29.34 7.15
N ARG A 46 5.19 29.17 8.28
CA ARG A 46 4.98 29.96 9.51
C ARG A 46 6.08 30.97 9.70
#